data_AF-A0A7W0GFU8-F1
#
_entry.id   AF-A0A7W0GFU8-F1
#
_cell.length_a   1.000
_cell.length_b   1.000
_cell.length_c   1.000
_cell.angle_alpha   90.00
_cell.angle_beta   90.00
_cell.angle_gamma   90.00
#
_symmetry.space_group_name_H-M   'P 1'
#
loop_
_entity.id
_entity.type
_entity.pdbx_description
1 polymer ?
#
loop_
_entity_poly.entity_id
_entity_poly.type
_entity_poly.pdbx_seq_one_letter_code
_entity_poly.pdbx_strand_id
1 'polypeptide(L)'
;MQVLIDADNIAPARLRVLLDALVELAPAAAITTAGRAAALERTTWPERARQIVAAGWQRADLALAEVYRRDGDPLVLASGDGDFGLLASGHPGPVLVVSGAPSYQLLRGTTVVDPALEGPRRLRDWLTSVSA
;
A
#
# COMPACT_ATOMS: atom_id res chain seq x y z
N MET A 1 2.10 12.34 -0.78
CA MET A 1 2.11 10.85 -0.90
C MET A 1 0.86 10.23 -0.29
N GLN A 2 0.25 9.29 -1.02
CA GLN A 2 -0.88 8.47 -0.57
C GLN A 2 -0.48 6.99 -0.45
N VAL A 3 -1.08 6.29 0.51
CA VAL A 3 -0.82 4.88 0.79
C VAL A 3 -2.16 4.15 0.85
N LEU A 4 -2.36 3.18 -0.05
CA LEU A 4 -3.55 2.34 -0.10
C LEU A 4 -3.18 0.91 0.29
N ILE A 5 -3.89 0.34 1.25
CA ILE A 5 -3.56 -0.96 1.83
C ILE A 5 -4.79 -1.86 1.75
N ASP A 6 -4.66 -2.97 1.03
CA ASP A 6 -5.63 -4.05 1.09
C ASP A 6 -5.23 -5.01 2.21
N ALA A 7 -5.89 -4.89 3.36
CA ALA A 7 -5.58 -5.67 4.55
C ALA A 7 -5.92 -7.17 4.41
N ASP A 8 -6.75 -7.54 3.42
CA ASP A 8 -7.08 -8.93 3.14
C ASP A 8 -6.01 -9.60 2.27
N ASN A 9 -5.31 -8.84 1.42
CA ASN A 9 -4.35 -9.38 0.45
C ASN A 9 -2.89 -9.39 0.94
N ILE A 10 -2.61 -8.77 2.09
CA ILE A 10 -1.24 -8.63 2.60
C ILE A 10 -1.04 -9.26 3.98
N ALA A 11 0.11 -9.92 4.16
CA ALA A 11 0.47 -10.55 5.42
C ALA A 11 0.84 -9.51 6.50
N PRO A 12 0.43 -9.70 7.78
CA PRO A 12 0.74 -8.77 8.87
C PRO A 12 2.25 -8.50 9.05
N ALA A 13 3.10 -9.49 8.83
CA ALA A 13 4.56 -9.31 8.93
C ALA A 13 5.09 -8.30 7.91
N ARG A 14 4.54 -8.29 6.69
CA ARG A 14 4.89 -7.33 5.64
C ARG A 14 4.35 -5.94 5.95
N LEU A 15 3.11 -5.87 6.46
CA LEU A 15 2.52 -4.61 6.90
C LEU A 15 3.31 -3.96 8.01
N ARG A 16 3.78 -4.71 9.00
CA ARG A 16 4.56 -4.15 10.10
C ARG A 16 5.79 -3.40 9.60
N VAL A 17 6.57 -4.01 8.71
CA VAL A 17 7.76 -3.35 8.14
C VAL A 17 7.39 -2.11 7.32
N LEU A 18 6.29 -2.15 6.56
CA LEU A 18 5.78 -0.99 5.83
C LEU A 18 5.38 0.15 6.77
N LEU A 19 4.55 -0.14 7.77
CA LEU A 19 4.02 0.85 8.69
C LEU A 19 5.12 1.49 9.53
N ASP A 20 6.09 0.71 10.01
CA ASP A 20 7.25 1.23 10.75
C ASP A 20 8.03 2.24 9.90
N ALA A 21 8.29 1.90 8.63
CA ALA A 21 8.99 2.81 7.71
C ALA A 21 8.17 4.06 7.37
N LEU A 22 6.85 3.96 7.22
CA LEU A 22 5.98 5.11 6.97
C LEU A 22 5.88 6.04 8.18
N VAL A 23 5.83 5.49 9.39
CA VAL A 23 5.81 6.29 10.63
C VAL A 23 7.08 7.12 10.73
N GLU A 24 8.23 6.54 10.43
CA GLU A 24 9.53 7.18 10.55
C GLU A 24 9.83 8.16 9.39
N LEU A 25 9.68 7.71 8.15
CA LEU A 25 10.20 8.42 6.97
C LEU A 25 9.14 9.27 6.25
N ALA A 26 7.86 8.97 6.47
CA ALA A 26 6.77 9.66 5.79
C ALA A 26 5.63 10.04 6.74
N PRO A 27 5.90 10.89 7.76
CA PRO A 27 4.93 11.22 8.80
C PRO A 27 3.65 11.89 8.26
N ALA A 28 3.74 12.55 7.10
CA ALA A 28 2.63 13.21 6.43
C ALA A 28 1.88 12.31 5.42
N ALA A 29 2.27 11.04 5.26
CA ALA A 29 1.60 10.13 4.32
C ALA A 29 0.14 9.88 4.70
N ALA A 30 -0.77 10.04 3.74
CA ALA A 30 -2.18 9.73 3.91
C ALA A 30 -2.39 8.21 3.76
N ILE A 31 -2.60 7.51 4.87
CA ILE A 31 -2.76 6.05 4.91
C ILE A 31 -4.25 5.71 4.92
N THR A 32 -4.71 4.97 3.92
CA THR A 32 -6.03 4.35 3.91
C THR A 32 -5.89 2.84 3.76
N THR A 33 -6.62 2.10 4.59
CA THR A 33 -6.67 0.64 4.56
C THR A 33 -8.10 0.17 4.44
N ALA A 34 -8.32 -0.89 3.67
CA ALA A 34 -9.63 -1.54 3.54
C ALA A 34 -9.50 -3.05 3.68
N GLY A 35 -10.54 -3.67 4.23
CA GLY A 35 -10.63 -5.12 4.37
C GLY A 35 -11.68 -5.54 5.39
N ARG A 36 -11.80 -6.85 5.60
CA ARG A 36 -12.65 -7.42 6.65
C ARG A 36 -12.19 -6.97 8.04
N ALA A 37 -13.14 -6.86 8.99
CA ALA A 37 -12.83 -6.50 10.38
C ALA A 37 -11.71 -7.36 10.99
N ALA A 38 -11.81 -8.68 10.85
CA ALA A 38 -10.79 -9.61 11.33
C ALA A 38 -9.41 -9.42 10.65
N ALA A 39 -9.36 -8.90 9.42
CA ALA A 39 -8.09 -8.60 8.75
C ALA A 39 -7.45 -7.34 9.31
N LEU A 40 -8.26 -6.29 9.52
CA LEU A 40 -7.85 -5.02 10.11
C LEU A 40 -7.38 -5.18 11.55
N GLU A 41 -8.05 -5.99 12.36
CA GLU A 41 -7.73 -6.25 13.78
C GLU A 41 -6.38 -6.96 13.98
N ARG A 42 -5.82 -7.61 12.95
CA ARG A 42 -4.50 -8.30 13.04
C ARG A 42 -3.31 -7.36 13.03
N THR A 43 -3.53 -6.08 12.78
CA THR A 43 -2.47 -5.09 12.59
C THR A 43 -2.69 -3.91 13.52
N THR A 44 -1.62 -3.47 14.18
CA THR A 44 -1.62 -2.19 14.89
C THR A 44 -1.43 -1.08 13.87
N TRP A 45 -2.46 -0.29 13.64
CA TRP A 45 -2.42 0.81 12.69
C TRP A 45 -1.94 2.11 13.36
N PRO A 46 -1.16 2.96 12.67
CA PRO A 46 -0.85 4.29 13.18
C PRO A 46 -2.12 5.13 13.29
N GLU A 47 -2.20 6.06 14.24
CA GLU A 47 -3.41 6.85 14.52
C GLU A 47 -3.97 7.59 13.29
N ARG A 48 -3.09 7.99 12.37
CA ARG A 48 -3.47 8.66 11.12
C ARG A 48 -4.05 7.75 10.03
N ALA A 49 -4.04 6.43 10.23
CA ALA A 49 -4.57 5.49 9.27
C ALA A 49 -6.10 5.51 9.28
N ARG A 50 -6.69 5.83 8.14
CA ARG A 50 -8.13 5.68 7.92
C ARG A 50 -8.43 4.21 7.60
N GLN A 51 -9.24 3.57 8.43
CA GLN A 51 -9.66 2.18 8.22
C GLN A 51 -11.08 2.14 7.62
N ILE A 52 -11.27 1.33 6.57
CA ILE A 52 -12.57 1.10 5.93
C ILE A 52 -12.91 -0.38 6.08
N VAL A 53 -13.91 -0.68 6.92
CA VAL A 53 -14.40 -2.05 7.05
C VAL A 53 -15.25 -2.40 5.83
N ALA A 54 -14.82 -3.41 5.08
CA ALA A 54 -15.50 -3.89 3.88
C ALA A 54 -15.80 -5.40 4.00
N ALA A 55 -17.07 -5.77 3.78
CA ALA A 55 -17.49 -7.16 3.78
C ALA A 55 -17.39 -7.75 2.36
N GLY A 56 -16.34 -8.53 2.12
CA GLY A 56 -16.04 -9.18 0.83
C GLY A 56 -14.88 -8.49 0.11
N TRP A 57 -14.01 -9.28 -0.53
CA TRP A 57 -12.76 -8.83 -1.14
C TRP A 57 -12.98 -7.70 -2.18
N GLN A 58 -13.92 -7.88 -3.12
CA GLN A 58 -14.26 -6.84 -4.11
C GLN A 58 -14.68 -5.49 -3.52
N ARG A 59 -15.26 -5.48 -2.31
CA ARG A 59 -15.67 -4.22 -1.66
C ARG A 59 -14.48 -3.47 -1.08
N ALA A 60 -13.43 -4.17 -0.64
CA ALA A 60 -12.20 -3.52 -0.19
C ALA A 60 -11.52 -2.82 -1.37
N ASP A 61 -11.46 -3.47 -2.53
CA ASP A 61 -10.87 -2.90 -3.75
C ASP A 61 -11.61 -1.64 -4.20
N LEU A 62 -12.94 -1.70 -4.26
CA LEU A 62 -13.77 -0.53 -4.59
C LEU A 62 -13.57 0.59 -3.58
N ALA A 63 -13.54 0.29 -2.28
CA ALA A 63 -13.33 1.29 -1.24
C ALA A 63 -11.96 2.00 -1.38
N LEU A 64 -10.90 1.25 -1.73
CA LEU A 64 -9.58 1.82 -1.97
C LEU A 64 -9.54 2.63 -3.27
N ALA A 65 -10.21 2.17 -4.32
CA ALA A 65 -10.33 2.88 -5.58
C ALA A 65 -11.12 4.21 -5.45
N GLU A 66 -12.14 4.25 -4.59
CA GLU A 66 -12.94 5.46 -4.33
C GLU A 66 -12.14 6.58 -3.63
N VAL A 67 -11.18 6.22 -2.77
CA VAL A 67 -10.34 7.19 -2.06
C VAL A 67 -9.05 7.54 -2.80
N TYR A 68 -8.70 6.77 -3.82
CA TYR A 68 -7.52 7.00 -4.64
C TYR A 68 -7.60 8.38 -5.31
N ARG A 69 -6.49 9.12 -5.25
CA ARG A 69 -6.35 10.39 -5.95
C ARG A 69 -5.39 10.25 -7.10
N ARG A 70 -5.82 10.64 -8.29
CA ARG A 70 -4.94 10.71 -9.46
C ARG A 70 -4.20 12.05 -9.47
N ASP A 71 -3.10 12.11 -8.74
CA ASP A 71 -2.21 13.28 -8.63
C ASP A 71 -0.76 12.89 -8.97
N GLY A 72 0.16 13.88 -8.98
CA GLY A 72 1.59 13.65 -9.24
C GLY A 72 2.38 13.22 -8.00
N ASP A 73 1.73 13.17 -6.84
CA ASP A 73 2.32 12.75 -5.58
C ASP A 73 2.64 11.26 -5.60
N PRO A 74 3.64 10.75 -4.84
CA PRO A 74 3.91 9.32 -4.79
C PRO A 74 2.71 8.48 -4.30
N LEU A 75 2.59 7.27 -4.83
CA LEU A 75 1.60 6.26 -4.44
C LEU A 75 2.29 5.00 -3.92
N VAL A 76 1.86 4.53 -2.75
CA VAL A 76 2.19 3.20 -2.23
C VAL A 76 0.94 2.32 -2.27
N LEU A 77 1.01 1.19 -2.96
CA LEU A 77 -0.01 0.16 -3.01
C LEU A 77 0.48 -1.08 -2.26
N ALA A 78 -0.16 -1.40 -1.14
CA ALA A 78 0.13 -2.61 -0.39
C ALA A 78 -0.92 -3.68 -0.70
N SER A 79 -0.76 -4.32 -1.86
CA SER A 79 -1.57 -5.42 -2.36
C SER A 79 -0.80 -6.18 -3.45
N GLY A 80 -1.11 -7.45 -3.66
CA GLY A 80 -0.73 -8.24 -4.82
C GLY A 80 -1.82 -8.33 -5.89
N ASP A 81 -3.01 -7.75 -5.66
CA ASP A 81 -4.16 -7.89 -6.56
C ASP A 81 -3.98 -7.17 -7.91
N GLY A 82 -4.34 -7.83 -9.00
CA GLY A 82 -4.31 -7.29 -10.36
C GLY A 82 -5.35 -6.22 -10.64
N ASP A 83 -6.40 -6.14 -9.82
CA ASP A 83 -7.44 -5.12 -9.97
C ASP A 83 -6.88 -3.69 -9.75
N PHE A 84 -5.80 -3.56 -8.97
CA PHE A 84 -5.07 -2.30 -8.81
C PHE A 84 -4.12 -1.95 -9.97
N GLY A 85 -3.94 -2.84 -10.95
CA GLY A 85 -3.01 -2.63 -12.07
C GLY A 85 -3.32 -1.38 -12.89
N LEU A 86 -4.60 -1.04 -13.08
CA LEU A 86 -5.00 0.19 -13.77
C LEU A 86 -4.68 1.44 -12.95
N LEU A 87 -4.83 1.40 -11.62
CA LEU A 87 -4.43 2.50 -10.76
C LEU A 87 -2.92 2.70 -10.81
N ALA A 88 -2.16 1.62 -10.63
CA ALA A 88 -0.70 1.64 -10.64
C ALA A 88 -0.13 2.18 -11.96
N SER A 89 -0.62 1.69 -13.10
CA SER A 89 -0.13 2.11 -14.42
C SER A 89 -0.64 3.49 -14.85
N GLY A 90 -1.81 3.91 -14.37
CA GLY A 90 -2.43 5.20 -14.72
C GLY A 90 -2.02 6.35 -13.80
N HIS A 91 -1.28 6.07 -12.73
CA HIS A 91 -0.84 7.06 -11.76
C HIS A 91 0.28 7.96 -12.31
N PRO A 92 0.13 9.30 -12.27
CA PRO A 92 1.15 10.22 -12.78
C PRO A 92 2.48 10.24 -12.00
N GLY A 93 2.43 9.95 -10.70
CA GLY A 93 3.60 9.96 -9.81
C GLY A 93 4.34 8.63 -9.71
N PRO A 94 5.42 8.56 -8.91
CA PRO A 94 6.11 7.31 -8.61
C PRO A 94 5.21 6.32 -7.87
N VAL A 95 5.21 5.05 -8.29
CA VAL A 95 4.42 3.99 -7.66
C VAL A 95 5.32 2.93 -7.04
N LEU A 96 5.06 2.63 -5.76
CA LEU A 96 5.60 1.49 -5.04
C LEU A 96 4.49 0.45 -4.80
N VAL A 97 4.75 -0.79 -5.18
CA VAL A 97 3.93 -1.95 -4.83
C VAL A 97 4.63 -2.74 -3.74
N VAL A 98 3.95 -2.94 -2.62
CA VAL A 98 4.43 -3.75 -1.49
C VAL A 98 3.70 -5.08 -1.51
N SER A 99 4.36 -6.12 -2.01
CA SER A 99 3.76 -7.46 -2.15
C SER A 99 4.83 -8.54 -2.20
N GLY A 100 4.48 -9.74 -1.72
CA GLY A 100 5.31 -10.94 -1.90
C GLY A 100 4.92 -11.80 -3.10
N ALA A 101 3.78 -11.50 -3.72
CA ALA A 101 3.26 -12.19 -4.89
C ALA A 101 2.43 -11.20 -5.73
N PRO A 102 3.05 -10.15 -6.31
CA PRO A 102 2.32 -9.21 -7.15
C PRO A 102 1.80 -9.91 -8.40
N SER A 103 0.57 -9.58 -8.79
CA SER A 103 0.05 -9.91 -10.12
C SER A 103 0.92 -9.31 -11.22
N TYR A 104 0.87 -9.90 -12.41
CA TYR A 104 1.63 -9.40 -13.57
C TYR A 104 1.22 -7.95 -13.94
N GLN A 105 -0.05 -7.60 -13.75
CA GLN A 105 -0.56 -6.24 -14.00
C GLN A 105 0.14 -5.19 -13.12
N LEU A 106 0.56 -5.56 -11.91
CA LEU A 106 1.28 -4.69 -10.99
C LEU A 106 2.79 -4.61 -11.24
N LEU A 107 3.34 -5.29 -12.26
CA LEU A 107 4.79 -5.25 -12.54
C LEU A 107 5.16 -4.12 -13.51
N ARG A 108 4.19 -3.55 -14.22
CA ARG A 108 4.45 -2.62 -15.33
C ARG A 108 4.56 -1.19 -14.83
N GLY A 109 5.77 -0.63 -14.89
CA GLY A 109 6.02 0.78 -14.60
C GLY A 109 6.07 1.14 -13.11
N THR A 110 6.16 0.14 -12.24
CA THR A 110 6.16 0.30 -10.78
C THR A 110 7.44 -0.24 -10.16
N THR A 111 7.81 0.28 -9.00
CA THR A 111 8.78 -0.39 -8.13
C THR A 111 8.04 -1.43 -7.29
N VAL A 112 8.55 -2.66 -7.21
CA VAL A 112 7.99 -3.72 -6.36
C VAL A 112 9.00 -4.06 -5.27
N VAL A 113 8.53 -4.19 -4.03
CA VAL A 113 9.35 -4.62 -2.89
C VAL A 113 8.57 -5.61 -2.03
N ASP A 114 9.19 -6.74 -1.67
CA ASP A 114 8.74 -7.56 -0.54
C ASP A 114 9.62 -7.28 0.69
N PRO A 115 9.23 -6.36 1.60
CA PRO A 115 10.06 -6.02 2.74
C PRO A 115 10.16 -7.14 3.78
N ALA A 116 9.31 -8.17 3.71
CA ALA A 116 9.41 -9.34 4.58
C ALA A 116 10.52 -10.29 4.13
N LEU A 117 10.84 -10.34 2.84
CA LEU A 117 11.91 -11.18 2.27
C LEU A 117 13.20 -10.40 2.01
N GLU A 118 13.09 -9.20 1.45
CA GLU A 118 14.21 -8.35 1.06
C GLU A 118 14.76 -7.51 2.22
N GLY A 119 14.03 -7.47 3.33
CA GLY A 119 14.29 -6.58 4.46
C GLY A 119 13.86 -5.13 4.19
N PRO A 120 14.03 -4.24 5.19
CA PRO A 120 13.46 -2.89 5.15
C PRO A 120 14.23 -1.91 4.25
N ARG A 121 15.48 -2.21 3.88
CA ARG A 121 16.38 -1.24 3.25
C ARG A 121 15.80 -0.68 1.95
N ARG A 122 15.37 -1.55 1.02
CA ARG A 122 14.87 -1.13 -0.30
C ARG A 122 13.59 -0.30 -0.21
N LEU A 123 12.71 -0.65 0.73
CA LEU A 123 11.53 0.14 1.04
C LEU A 123 11.92 1.54 1.53
N ARG A 124 12.88 1.63 2.46
CA ARG A 124 13.33 2.91 3.04
C ARG A 124 14.06 3.77 2.04
N ASP A 125 14.90 3.18 1.19
CA ASP A 125 15.60 3.87 0.10
C ASP A 125 14.59 4.51 -0.86
N TRP A 126 13.52 3.79 -1.22
CA TRP A 126 12.45 4.33 -2.06
C TRP A 126 11.67 5.45 -1.36
N LEU A 127 11.26 5.26 -0.10
CA LEU A 127 10.55 6.30 0.65
C LEU A 127 11.38 7.58 0.79
N THR A 128 12.69 7.45 0.98
CA THR A 128 13.62 8.58 1.09
C THR A 128 13.76 9.32 -0.24
N SER A 129 13.82 8.60 -1.37
CA SER A 129 13.99 9.21 -2.69
C SER A 129 12.78 10.01 -3.18
N VAL A 130 11.58 9.69 -2.68
CA VAL A 130 10.33 10.36 -3.06
C VAL A 130 9.81 11.37 -2.02
N SER A 131 10.49 11.49 -0.88
CA SER A 131 10.15 12.45 0.20
C SER A 131 11.10 13.66 0.25
N ALA A 132 12.12 13.69 -0.60
CA ALA A 132 13.06 14.80 -0.77
C ALA A 132 12.55 15.82 -1.82
#